data_AF-A0A820LKR5-F1
#
_entry.id   AF-A0A820LKR5-F1
#
_cell.length_a   1.000
_cell.length_b   1.000
_cell.length_c   1.000
_cell.angle_alpha   90.00
_cell.angle_beta   90.00
_cell.angle_gamma   90.00
#
_symmetry.space_group_name_H-M   'P 1'
#
loop_
_entity.id
_entity.type
_entity.pdbx_description
1 polymer ?
#
loop_
_entity_poly.entity_id
_entity_poly.type
_entity_poly.pdbx_seq_one_letter_code
_entity_poly.pdbx_strand_id
1 'polypeptide(L)'
;VSIFLGFGCKVLCYDIKPDEETAKKKGFEYVTMDELLQKSDIVSLHAPLNDSTYHLIDKAAFEKMKQGAMLINTSRGPLVDAQALVDCLKLKKLRGAALDVYEFKDKYYFYNDYSQK
;
A
#
# COMPACT_ATOMS: atom_id res chain seq x y z
N VAL A 1 -4.08 -3.26 12.88
CA VAL A 1 -3.72 -4.69 13.09
C VAL A 1 -4.84 -5.53 13.71
N SER A 2 -5.43 -5.16 14.86
CA SER A 2 -6.43 -6.01 15.57
C SER A 2 -7.66 -6.39 14.73
N ILE A 3 -8.14 -5.50 13.88
CA ILE A 3 -9.27 -5.78 12.97
C ILE A 3 -8.92 -6.95 12.03
N PHE A 4 -7.77 -6.89 11.33
CA PHE A 4 -7.34 -7.96 10.43
C PHE A 4 -7.10 -9.29 11.15
N LEU A 5 -6.55 -9.24 12.37
CA LEU A 5 -6.40 -10.43 13.21
C LEU A 5 -7.76 -11.06 13.57
N GLY A 6 -8.78 -10.24 13.85
CA GLY A 6 -10.15 -10.70 14.09
C GLY A 6 -10.80 -11.39 12.88
N PHE A 7 -10.35 -11.08 11.66
CA PHE A 7 -10.73 -11.78 10.43
C PHE A 7 -9.92 -13.08 10.19
N GLY A 8 -9.02 -13.45 11.11
CA GLY A 8 -8.16 -14.63 10.96
C GLY A 8 -7.00 -14.43 9.97
N CYS A 9 -6.68 -13.19 9.60
CA CYS A 9 -5.55 -12.92 8.72
C CYS A 9 -4.21 -13.18 9.41
N LYS A 10 -3.24 -13.70 8.64
CA LYS A 10 -1.83 -13.58 9.02
C LYS A 10 -1.39 -12.14 8.77
N VAL A 11 -0.96 -11.43 9.81
CA VAL A 11 -0.57 -10.01 9.72
C VAL A 11 0.95 -9.86 9.77
N LEU A 12 1.51 -9.36 8.67
CA LEU A 12 2.90 -8.96 8.53
C LEU A 12 3.00 -7.44 8.62
N CYS A 13 4.00 -6.91 9.31
CA CYS A 13 4.24 -5.47 9.42
C CYS A 13 5.69 -5.12 9.04
N TYR A 14 5.86 -3.92 8.52
CA TYR A 14 7.17 -3.30 8.33
C TYR A 14 7.09 -1.88 8.91
N ASP A 15 8.07 -1.53 9.74
CA ASP A 15 8.26 -0.18 10.25
C ASP A 15 9.76 0.04 10.45
N ILE A 16 10.24 1.27 10.27
CA ILE A 16 11.64 1.64 10.52
C ILE A 16 11.99 1.56 12.01
N LYS A 17 10.98 1.65 12.89
CA LYS A 17 11.10 1.56 14.34
C LYS A 17 10.10 0.51 14.88
N PRO A 18 10.42 -0.79 14.76
CA PRO A 18 9.52 -1.85 15.19
C PRO A 18 9.29 -1.84 16.71
N ASP A 19 8.05 -2.06 17.10
CA ASP A 19 7.64 -2.30 18.50
C ASP A 19 7.37 -3.80 18.71
N GLU A 20 8.44 -4.54 18.98
CA GLU A 20 8.42 -5.99 19.18
C GLU A 20 7.57 -6.44 20.36
N GLU A 21 7.41 -5.60 21.40
CA GLU A 21 6.57 -5.91 22.54
C GLU A 21 5.09 -5.91 22.14
N THR A 22 4.66 -4.86 21.43
CA THR A 22 3.30 -4.78 20.89
C THR A 22 3.03 -5.89 19.87
N ALA A 23 4.01 -6.23 19.03
CA ALA A 23 3.91 -7.33 18.06
C ALA A 23 3.60 -8.66 18.75
N LYS A 24 4.38 -9.03 19.79
CA LYS A 24 4.17 -10.25 20.58
C LYS A 24 2.82 -10.24 21.31
N LYS A 25 2.45 -9.11 21.93
CA LYS A 25 1.20 -8.99 22.68
C LYS A 25 -0.04 -9.13 21.79
N LYS A 26 0.02 -8.61 20.57
CA LYS A 26 -1.12 -8.59 19.63
C LYS A 26 -1.10 -9.75 18.63
N GLY A 27 0.02 -10.47 18.47
CA GLY A 27 0.11 -11.64 17.58
C GLY A 27 0.32 -11.30 16.11
N PHE A 28 1.15 -10.29 15.81
CA PHE A 28 1.65 -10.02 14.45
C PHE A 28 3.18 -10.02 14.45
N GLU A 29 3.80 -10.10 13.27
CA GLU A 29 5.27 -10.14 13.14
C GLU A 29 5.78 -8.96 12.30
N TYR A 30 6.93 -8.40 12.70
CA TYR A 30 7.69 -7.51 11.84
C TYR A 30 8.56 -8.32 10.89
N VAL A 31 8.57 -7.92 9.62
CA VAL A 31 9.36 -8.54 8.54
C VAL A 31 10.02 -7.45 7.71
N THR A 32 10.92 -7.85 6.81
CA THR A 32 11.48 -6.91 5.84
C THR A 32 10.42 -6.45 4.83
N MET A 33 10.61 -5.27 4.21
CA MET A 33 9.70 -4.78 3.17
C MET A 33 9.57 -5.78 2.01
N ASP A 34 10.67 -6.40 1.59
CA ASP A 34 10.67 -7.39 0.51
C ASP A 34 9.83 -8.62 0.86
N GLU A 35 9.98 -9.14 2.08
CA GLU A 35 9.14 -10.25 2.54
C GLU A 35 7.67 -9.86 2.67
N LEU A 36 7.37 -8.65 3.16
CA LEU A 36 6.00 -8.15 3.25
C LEU A 36 5.35 -8.14 1.87
N LEU A 37 6.01 -7.57 0.85
CA LEU A 37 5.47 -7.49 -0.50
C LEU A 37 5.29 -8.88 -1.13
N GLN A 38 6.27 -9.76 -0.99
CA GLN A 38 6.23 -11.11 -1.58
C GLN A 38 5.19 -12.04 -0.94
N LYS A 39 4.90 -11.87 0.36
CA LYS A 39 4.03 -12.79 1.12
C LYS A 39 2.58 -12.29 1.25
N SER A 40 2.32 -10.99 1.07
CA SER A 40 1.01 -10.39 1.35
C SER A 40 0.02 -10.48 0.18
N ASP A 41 -1.20 -10.93 0.46
CA ASP A 41 -2.34 -10.86 -0.47
C ASP A 41 -2.96 -9.46 -0.53
N ILE A 42 -2.87 -8.72 0.57
CA ILE A 42 -3.35 -7.35 0.72
C ILE A 42 -2.24 -6.54 1.40
N VAL A 43 -1.84 -5.43 0.80
CA VAL A 43 -0.88 -4.48 1.37
C VAL A 43 -1.60 -3.18 1.68
N SER A 44 -1.52 -2.73 2.93
CA SER A 44 -2.14 -1.49 3.40
C SER A 44 -1.08 -0.52 3.91
N LEU A 45 -1.08 0.71 3.40
CA LEU A 45 -0.06 1.71 3.71
C LEU A 45 -0.47 2.60 4.88
N HIS A 46 0.40 2.69 5.89
CA HIS A 46 0.22 3.49 7.10
C HIS A 46 1.50 4.26 7.50
N ALA A 47 2.25 4.72 6.50
CA ALA A 47 3.50 5.44 6.70
C ALA A 47 3.32 6.97 6.51
N PRO A 48 4.10 7.81 7.21
CA PRO A 48 4.20 9.23 6.88
C PRO A 48 4.88 9.41 5.52
N LEU A 49 4.63 10.54 4.87
CA LEU A 49 5.34 10.94 3.65
C LEU A 49 6.58 11.77 4.01
N ASN A 50 7.75 11.32 3.54
CA ASN A 50 9.04 12.00 3.57
C ASN A 50 9.89 11.48 2.39
N ASP A 51 11.13 11.95 2.25
CA ASP A 51 11.99 11.58 1.12
C ASP A 51 12.27 10.06 1.02
N SER A 52 12.29 9.35 2.14
CA SER A 52 12.50 7.89 2.17
C SER A 52 11.25 7.07 1.86
N THR A 53 10.06 7.67 1.96
CA THR A 53 8.78 7.01 1.71
C THR A 53 8.05 7.55 0.47
N TYR A 54 8.60 8.57 -0.18
CA TYR A 54 8.15 9.00 -1.49
C TYR A 54 8.33 7.86 -2.50
N HIS A 55 7.25 7.50 -3.18
CA HIS A 55 7.19 6.34 -4.08
C HIS A 55 7.69 5.04 -3.42
N LEU A 56 7.39 4.86 -2.13
CA LEU A 56 7.67 3.62 -1.41
C LEU A 56 7.13 2.37 -2.16
N ILE A 57 5.96 2.51 -2.77
CA ILE A 57 5.39 1.52 -3.68
C ILE A 57 5.54 2.03 -5.12
N ASP A 58 6.72 1.79 -5.69
CA ASP A 58 7.06 2.04 -7.08
C ASP A 58 6.89 0.78 -7.94
N LYS A 59 7.33 0.85 -9.21
CA LYS A 59 7.31 -0.29 -10.13
C LYS A 59 8.03 -1.52 -9.58
N ALA A 60 9.20 -1.36 -8.97
CA ALA A 60 9.98 -2.48 -8.44
C ALA A 60 9.29 -3.12 -7.22
N ALA A 61 8.66 -2.32 -6.37
CA ALA A 61 7.83 -2.81 -5.27
C ALA A 61 6.63 -3.60 -5.79
N PHE A 62 5.93 -3.10 -6.82
CA PHE A 62 4.80 -3.82 -7.43
C PHE A 62 5.21 -5.15 -8.06
N GLU A 63 6.39 -5.23 -8.69
CA GLU A 63 6.90 -6.49 -9.27
C GLU A 63 7.08 -7.57 -8.19
N LYS A 64 7.52 -7.18 -6.99
CA LYS A 64 7.68 -8.06 -5.82
C LYS A 64 6.35 -8.52 -5.22
N MET A 65 5.27 -7.76 -5.39
CA MET A 65 3.95 -8.15 -4.86
C MET A 65 3.43 -9.43 -5.51
N LYS A 66 2.59 -10.18 -4.79
CA LYS A 66 1.92 -11.37 -5.33
C LYS A 66 1.05 -11.02 -6.54
N GLN A 67 0.99 -11.94 -7.51
CA GLN A 67 0.02 -11.83 -8.59
C GLN A 67 -1.40 -11.85 -8.03
N GLY A 68 -2.22 -10.86 -8.40
CA GLY A 68 -3.57 -10.70 -7.88
C GLY A 68 -3.63 -10.10 -6.47
N ALA A 69 -2.55 -9.53 -5.95
CA ALA A 69 -2.58 -8.79 -4.69
C ALA A 69 -3.46 -7.53 -4.79
N MET A 70 -3.87 -7.00 -3.63
CA MET A 70 -4.61 -5.74 -3.53
C MET A 70 -3.79 -4.70 -2.76
N LEU A 71 -3.77 -3.46 -3.25
CA LEU A 71 -3.17 -2.33 -2.54
C LEU A 71 -4.25 -1.45 -1.89
N ILE A 72 -4.02 -1.02 -0.65
CA ILE A 72 -4.86 -0.03 0.05
C ILE A 72 -3.98 1.14 0.48
N ASN A 73 -4.37 2.36 0.11
CA ASN A 73 -3.71 3.58 0.59
C ASN A 73 -4.75 4.60 1.09
N THR A 74 -4.78 4.77 2.41
CA THR A 74 -5.55 5.81 3.10
C THR A 74 -4.63 6.79 3.84
N SER A 75 -3.34 6.85 3.45
CA SER A 75 -2.32 7.62 4.16
C SER A 75 -1.93 8.88 3.37
N ARG A 76 -0.99 8.77 2.44
CA ARG A 76 -0.54 9.88 1.59
C ARG A 76 -0.42 9.39 0.15
N GLY A 77 -0.95 10.15 -0.80
CA GLY A 77 -0.95 9.81 -2.21
C GLY A 77 0.45 9.48 -2.76
N PRO A 78 1.45 10.36 -2.57
CA PRO A 78 2.81 10.16 -3.10
C PRO A 78 3.62 9.01 -2.48
N LEU A 79 3.05 8.20 -1.57
CA LEU A 79 3.66 6.93 -1.16
C LEU A 79 3.66 5.89 -2.29
N VAL A 80 2.79 6.09 -3.29
CA VAL A 80 2.59 5.17 -4.41
C VAL A 80 2.89 5.93 -5.69
N ASP A 81 3.72 5.36 -6.57
CA ASP A 81 3.84 5.86 -7.94
C ASP A 81 2.54 5.56 -8.69
N ALA A 82 1.78 6.62 -8.98
CA ALA A 82 0.49 6.50 -9.63
C ALA A 82 0.56 5.87 -11.03
N GLN A 83 1.64 6.12 -11.79
CA GLN A 83 1.77 5.56 -13.13
C GLN A 83 2.06 4.06 -13.05
N ALA A 84 2.97 3.66 -12.16
CA ALA A 84 3.26 2.25 -11.92
C ALA A 84 2.02 1.48 -11.43
N LEU A 85 1.20 2.10 -10.58
CA LEU A 85 -0.06 1.51 -10.13
C LEU A 85 -1.03 1.27 -11.29
N VAL A 86 -1.24 2.27 -12.16
CA VAL A 86 -2.12 2.16 -13.33
C VAL A 86 -1.66 1.02 -14.25
N ASP A 87 -0.36 0.93 -14.48
CA ASP A 87 0.21 -0.13 -15.33
C ASP A 87 -0.01 -1.51 -14.70
N CYS A 88 0.19 -1.66 -13.40
CA CYS A 88 -0.03 -2.91 -12.68
C CYS A 88 -1.51 -3.35 -12.68
N LEU A 89 -2.44 -2.41 -12.62
CA LEU A 89 -3.88 -2.70 -12.74
C LEU A 89 -4.26 -3.13 -14.16
N LYS A 90 -3.76 -2.43 -15.19
CA LYS A 90 -3.98 -2.79 -16.60
C LYS A 90 -3.44 -4.17 -16.93
N LEU A 91 -2.24 -4.49 -16.41
CA LEU A 91 -1.60 -5.80 -16.57
C LEU A 91 -2.21 -6.89 -15.65
N LYS A 92 -3.22 -6.55 -14.84
CA LYS A 92 -3.83 -7.43 -13.83
C LYS A 92 -2.84 -8.01 -12.83
N LYS A 93 -1.65 -7.41 -12.69
CA LYS A 93 -0.67 -7.75 -11.65
C LYS A 93 -1.31 -7.58 -10.27
N LEU A 94 -2.06 -6.49 -10.09
CA LEU A 94 -2.97 -6.31 -8.97
C LEU A 94 -4.39 -6.66 -9.38
N ARG A 95 -5.15 -7.27 -8.45
CA ARG A 95 -6.59 -7.49 -8.63
C ARG A 95 -7.41 -6.21 -8.43
N GLY A 96 -6.85 -5.23 -7.74
CA GLY A 96 -7.51 -3.97 -7.41
C GLY A 96 -6.68 -3.09 -6.50
N ALA A 97 -7.11 -1.85 -6.36
CA ALA A 97 -6.56 -0.89 -5.41
C ALA A 97 -7.70 -0.08 -4.77
N ALA A 98 -7.58 0.21 -3.49
CA ALA A 98 -8.48 1.09 -2.75
C ALA A 98 -7.71 2.33 -2.30
N LEU A 99 -8.10 3.50 -2.81
CA LEU A 99 -7.40 4.76 -2.60
C LEU A 99 -8.37 5.80 -2.03
N ASP A 100 -8.05 6.32 -0.84
CA ASP A 100 -8.67 7.54 -0.30
C ASP A 100 -7.84 8.79 -0.66
N VAL A 101 -6.57 8.57 -0.99
CA VAL A 101 -5.59 9.59 -1.35
C VAL A 101 -4.91 9.23 -2.67
N TYR A 102 -4.50 10.24 -3.44
CA TYR A 102 -3.85 10.05 -4.73
C TYR A 102 -2.70 11.05 -4.93
N GLU A 103 -1.69 10.69 -5.73
CA GLU A 103 -0.56 11.57 -6.05
C GLU A 103 -0.97 12.60 -7.12
N PHE A 104 -0.89 13.89 -6.79
CA PHE A 104 -1.20 14.96 -7.74
C PHE A 104 0.08 15.56 -8.30
N LYS A 105 0.30 15.43 -9.61
CA LYS A 105 1.36 16.15 -10.33
C LYS A 105 0.95 17.59 -10.69
N ASP A 106 -0.35 17.84 -10.88
CA ASP A 106 -0.88 19.15 -11.27
C ASP A 106 -2.04 19.59 -10.35
N LYS A 107 -2.04 20.85 -9.91
CA LYS A 107 -3.04 21.46 -9.00
C LYS A 107 -4.50 21.48 -9.51
N TYR A 108 -4.78 21.05 -10.74
CA TYR A 108 -5.98 21.48 -11.48
C TYR A 108 -6.96 20.37 -11.89
N TYR A 109 -6.67 19.08 -11.65
CA TYR A 109 -7.53 18.00 -12.19
C TYR A 109 -8.78 17.67 -11.39
N PHE A 110 -8.92 18.14 -10.14
CA PHE A 110 -10.17 17.99 -9.39
C PHE A 110 -11.28 18.95 -9.83
N TYR A 111 -11.04 19.84 -10.79
CA TYR A 111 -12.03 20.79 -11.30
C TYR A 111 -12.73 20.35 -12.60
N ASN A 112 -12.49 19.13 -13.08
CA ASN A 112 -13.33 18.56 -14.13
C ASN A 112 -14.34 17.61 -13.49
N ASP A 113 -15.49 18.16 -13.14
CA ASP A 113 -16.67 17.38 -12.75
C ASP A 113 -17.20 16.64 -13.99
N TYR A 114 -17.07 15.32 -13.96
CA TYR A 114 -17.57 14.42 -15.01
C TYR A 114 -18.93 13.81 -14.68
N SER A 115 -19.58 14.21 -13.58
CA SER A 115 -20.92 13.71 -13.21
C SER A 115 -22.01 14.00 -14.25
N GLN A 116 -21.72 14.87 -15.22
CA GLN A 116 -22.61 15.28 -16.29
C GLN A 116 -22.26 14.71 -17.69
N LYS A 117 -21.36 13.73 -17.79
CA LYS A 117 -21.10 12.98 -19.04
C LYS A 117 -21.62 11.55 -18.93
#